data_AF-A0A7Y5SB52-F1
#
_entry.id   AF-A0A7Y5SB52-F1
#
_cell.length_a   1.000
_cell.length_b   1.000
_cell.length_c   1.000
_cell.angle_alpha   90.00
_cell.angle_beta   90.00
_cell.angle_gamma   90.00
#
_symmetry.space_group_name_H-M   'P 1'
#
loop_
_entity.id
_entity.type
_entity.pdbx_description
1 polymer ?
#
loop_
_entity_poly.entity_id
_entity_poly.type
_entity_poly.pdbx_seq_one_letter_code
_entity_poly.pdbx_strand_id
1 'polypeptide(L)'
;MNAAHFNTSPASRRKKLILLTLFLALPFFLVSGMLWYAFENPPTTRPVINPRGLAEPADVQDSAQFVPAESLPQGVILIVEDRSGKASDDSPIYLASTMNAWNPADPAMRFTRGADTRWTLALPRPFDGKAVQFRFTRGTRESEEANDDGSLPPPRSLPSVDISKLKPGEPPRIELVVHAWADAKK
;
A
#
# COMPACT_ATOMS: atom_id res chain seq x y z
N MET A 1 -0.49 65.78 -20.01
CA MET A 1 -0.25 64.49 -19.32
C MET A 1 -0.88 64.60 -17.93
N ASN A 2 -2.11 64.11 -17.74
CA ASN A 2 -2.83 64.23 -16.47
C ASN A 2 -2.80 62.89 -15.73
N ALA A 3 -2.12 62.85 -14.58
CA ALA A 3 -2.14 61.72 -13.66
C ALA A 3 -3.32 61.87 -12.69
N ALA A 4 -4.31 60.99 -12.82
CA ALA A 4 -5.43 60.89 -11.89
C ALA A 4 -5.00 60.10 -10.64
N HIS A 5 -4.80 60.80 -9.52
CA HIS A 5 -4.66 60.19 -8.20
C HIS A 5 -6.02 59.65 -7.72
N PHE A 6 -6.19 58.33 -7.71
CA PHE A 6 -7.33 57.66 -7.09
C PHE A 6 -7.15 57.61 -5.57
N ASN A 7 -7.79 58.54 -4.86
CA ASN A 7 -7.89 58.52 -3.40
C ASN A 7 -8.95 57.49 -2.98
N THR A 8 -8.53 56.30 -2.54
CA THR A 8 -9.46 55.29 -2.00
C THR A 8 -9.70 55.55 -0.52
N SER A 9 -10.93 55.91 -0.18
CA SER A 9 -11.37 56.19 1.19
C SER A 9 -11.15 54.98 2.13
N PRO A 10 -10.65 55.20 3.38
CA PRO A 10 -10.34 54.15 4.34
C PRO A 10 -11.53 53.25 4.72
N ALA A 11 -12.77 53.70 4.51
CA ALA A 11 -13.98 52.92 4.75
C ALA A 11 -14.14 51.72 3.79
N SER A 12 -13.60 51.80 2.57
CA SER A 12 -13.68 50.74 1.56
C SER A 12 -12.74 49.56 1.86
N ARG A 13 -11.59 49.84 2.50
CA ARG A 13 -10.56 48.84 2.84
C ARG A 13 -11.03 47.87 3.94
N ARG A 14 -11.79 48.35 4.93
CA ARG A 14 -12.32 47.53 6.03
C ARG A 14 -13.38 46.51 5.56
N LYS A 15 -14.23 46.89 4.60
CA LYS A 15 -15.27 46.00 4.05
C LYS A 15 -14.68 44.84 3.24
N LYS A 16 -13.63 45.10 2.45
CA LYS A 16 -12.93 44.06 1.67
C LYS A 16 -12.16 43.07 2.55
N LEU A 17 -11.60 43.52 3.67
CA LEU A 17 -10.87 42.66 4.61
C LEU A 17 -11.80 41.71 5.39
N ILE A 18 -13.02 42.15 5.73
CA ILE A 18 -14.04 41.32 6.38
C ILE A 18 -14.61 40.26 5.42
N LEU A 19 -14.81 40.61 4.14
CA LEU A 19 -15.32 39.66 3.15
C LEU A 19 -14.31 38.54 2.82
N LEU A 20 -13.02 38.86 2.79
CA LEU A 20 -11.94 37.90 2.50
C LEU A 20 -11.72 36.91 3.66
N THR A 21 -11.89 37.35 4.91
CA THR A 21 -11.76 36.48 6.10
C THR A 21 -12.93 35.51 6.24
N LEU A 22 -14.16 35.94 5.91
CA LEU A 22 -15.33 35.06 5.83
C LEU A 22 -15.16 33.97 4.75
N PHE A 23 -14.56 34.30 3.60
CA PHE A 23 -14.35 33.35 2.51
C PHE A 23 -13.27 32.30 2.81
N LEU A 24 -12.21 32.67 3.55
CA LEU A 24 -11.17 31.73 3.96
C LEU A 24 -11.60 30.79 5.11
N ALA A 25 -12.51 31.24 5.99
CA ALA A 25 -12.94 30.45 7.14
C ALA A 25 -14.04 29.42 6.80
N LEU A 26 -14.85 29.68 5.75
CA LEU A 26 -15.95 28.80 5.34
C LEU A 26 -15.58 27.32 5.14
N PRO A 27 -14.46 26.94 4.46
CA PRO A 27 -14.10 25.53 4.30
C PRO A 27 -13.76 24.84 5.63
N PHE A 28 -13.18 25.57 6.60
CA PHE A 28 -12.88 25.00 7.92
C PHE A 28 -14.15 24.68 8.71
N PHE A 29 -15.17 25.53 8.64
CA PHE A 29 -16.46 25.25 9.29
C PHE A 29 -17.22 24.11 8.63
N LEU A 30 -17.13 23.94 7.30
CA LEU A 30 -17.75 22.82 6.60
C LEU A 30 -17.09 21.48 6.98
N VAL A 31 -15.76 21.41 6.98
CA VAL A 31 -15.04 20.18 7.37
C VAL A 31 -15.27 19.85 8.85
N SER A 32 -15.23 20.86 9.73
CA SER A 32 -15.52 20.67 11.16
C SER A 32 -16.96 20.20 11.39
N GLY A 33 -17.93 20.76 10.66
CA GLY A 33 -19.33 20.35 10.74
C GLY A 33 -19.55 18.93 10.22
N MET A 34 -18.88 18.53 9.13
CA MET A 34 -18.94 17.16 8.62
C MET A 34 -18.30 16.15 9.57
N LEU A 35 -17.18 16.50 10.21
CA LEU A 35 -16.55 15.63 11.24
C LEU A 35 -17.46 15.46 12.46
N TRP A 36 -18.05 16.56 12.93
CA TRP A 36 -18.99 16.53 14.05
C TRP A 36 -20.23 15.69 13.73
N TYR A 37 -20.82 15.89 12.54
CA TYR A 37 -21.97 15.11 12.08
C TYR A 37 -21.66 13.62 11.96
N ALA A 38 -20.48 13.25 11.46
CA ALA A 38 -20.05 11.85 11.36
C ALA A 38 -19.80 11.21 12.74
N PHE A 39 -19.38 12.00 13.74
CA PHE A 39 -19.22 11.53 15.11
C PHE A 39 -20.57 11.28 15.81
N GLU A 40 -21.56 12.15 15.61
CA GLU A 40 -22.89 11.99 16.19
C GLU A 40 -23.77 10.97 15.46
N ASN A 41 -23.48 10.72 14.18
CA ASN A 41 -24.22 9.78 13.34
C ASN A 41 -23.29 8.67 12.83
N PRO A 42 -22.77 7.78 13.70
CA PRO A 42 -22.00 6.64 13.25
C PRO A 42 -22.86 5.77 12.32
N PRO A 43 -22.28 5.16 11.27
CA PRO A 43 -23.02 4.27 10.38
C PRO A 43 -23.65 3.15 11.21
N THR A 44 -24.98 3.02 11.11
CA THR A 44 -25.73 1.99 11.81
C THR A 44 -25.33 0.62 11.28
N THR A 45 -24.48 -0.09 12.01
CA THR A 45 -24.22 -1.50 11.76
C THR A 45 -25.51 -2.26 12.01
N ARG A 46 -26.06 -2.91 10.98
CA ARG A 46 -27.20 -3.80 11.16
C ARG A 46 -26.76 -5.00 12.00
N PRO A 47 -27.54 -5.42 13.01
CA PRO A 47 -27.23 -6.65 13.73
C PRO A 47 -27.29 -7.83 12.76
N VAL A 48 -26.24 -8.66 12.73
CA VAL A 48 -26.25 -9.94 12.04
C VAL A 48 -27.14 -10.87 12.86
N ILE A 49 -28.36 -11.12 12.37
CA ILE A 49 -29.29 -12.03 13.04
C ILE A 49 -28.86 -13.46 12.71
N ASN A 50 -28.40 -14.20 13.71
CA ASN A 50 -28.15 -15.63 13.58
C ASN A 50 -29.48 -16.39 13.35
N PRO A 51 -29.46 -17.62 12.79
CA PRO A 51 -30.69 -18.37 12.48
C PRO A 51 -31.55 -18.74 13.70
N ARG A 52 -31.12 -18.39 14.93
CA ARG A 52 -31.90 -18.56 16.17
C ARG A 52 -32.58 -17.28 16.64
N GLY A 53 -32.47 -16.16 15.92
CA GLY A 53 -33.23 -14.94 16.19
C GLY A 53 -32.89 -14.24 17.51
N LEU A 54 -31.73 -14.58 18.11
CA LEU A 54 -31.25 -13.94 19.32
C LEU A 54 -30.24 -12.86 18.94
N ALA A 55 -30.38 -11.67 19.52
CA ALA A 55 -29.33 -10.67 19.50
C ALA A 55 -28.14 -11.25 20.27
N GLU A 56 -27.08 -11.62 19.55
CA GLU A 56 -25.79 -11.91 20.17
C GLU A 56 -25.34 -10.64 20.91
N PRO A 57 -24.89 -10.72 22.18
CA PRO A 57 -24.14 -9.61 22.74
C PRO A 57 -23.01 -9.33 21.76
N ALA A 58 -22.91 -8.09 21.29
CA ALA A 58 -21.87 -7.67 20.37
C ALA A 58 -20.53 -8.05 20.99
N ASP A 59 -19.98 -9.17 20.54
CA ASP A 59 -18.66 -9.60 20.97
C ASP A 59 -17.71 -8.50 20.53
N VAL A 60 -16.93 -8.05 21.50
CA VAL A 60 -16.06 -6.90 21.37
C VAL A 60 -14.90 -7.33 20.48
N GLN A 61 -14.86 -6.78 19.26
CA GLN A 61 -13.65 -6.51 18.47
C GLN A 61 -12.68 -7.69 18.28
N ASP A 62 -12.94 -8.53 17.27
CA ASP A 62 -11.87 -9.27 16.58
C ASP A 62 -12.10 -9.29 15.06
N SER A 63 -12.48 -8.14 14.50
CA SER A 63 -12.23 -7.91 13.08
C SER A 63 -10.76 -7.51 12.94
N ALA A 64 -9.88 -8.51 12.88
CA ALA A 64 -8.51 -8.32 12.45
C ALA A 64 -8.49 -7.37 11.25
N GLN A 65 -7.88 -6.19 11.43
CA GLN A 65 -7.90 -5.10 10.44
C GLN A 65 -6.93 -5.44 9.31
N PHE A 66 -7.29 -6.45 8.52
CA PHE A 66 -6.54 -6.82 7.33
C PHE A 66 -6.79 -5.78 6.24
N VAL A 67 -5.73 -5.12 5.79
CA VAL A 67 -5.76 -4.19 4.65
C VAL A 67 -4.85 -4.71 3.53
N PRO A 68 -5.15 -4.42 2.26
CA PRO A 68 -4.22 -4.73 1.16
C PRO A 68 -2.85 -4.09 1.42
N ALA A 69 -1.76 -4.85 1.30
CA ALA A 69 -0.40 -4.37 1.51
C ALA A 69 -0.06 -3.13 0.65
N GLU A 70 -0.53 -3.11 -0.60
CA GLU A 70 -0.35 -2.02 -1.55
C GLU A 70 -1.07 -0.71 -1.15
N SER A 71 -2.02 -0.77 -0.21
CA SER A 71 -2.70 0.42 0.29
C SER A 71 -1.88 1.18 1.34
N LEU A 72 -0.79 0.58 1.85
CA LEU A 72 -0.04 1.13 2.97
C LEU A 72 0.93 2.25 2.55
N PRO A 73 0.83 3.45 3.17
CA PRO A 73 1.70 4.59 2.93
C PRO A 73 3.10 4.46 3.58
N GLN A 74 3.49 3.28 4.03
CA GLN A 74 4.86 2.95 4.41
C GLN A 74 5.51 1.93 3.46
N GLY A 75 4.76 1.40 2.49
CA GLY A 75 5.25 0.36 1.59
C GLY A 75 5.38 -0.96 2.31
N VAL A 76 6.09 -1.92 1.70
CA VAL A 76 6.31 -3.24 2.30
C VAL A 76 7.74 -3.69 2.08
N ILE A 77 8.21 -4.57 2.95
CA ILE A 77 9.49 -5.27 2.80
C ILE A 77 9.17 -6.72 2.45
N LEU A 78 9.60 -7.17 1.28
CA LEU A 78 9.54 -8.58 0.90
C LEU A 78 10.79 -9.28 1.41
N ILE A 79 10.59 -10.43 2.06
CA ILE A 79 11.65 -11.33 2.50
C ILE A 79 11.39 -12.67 1.83
N VAL A 80 12.35 -13.12 1.03
CA VAL A 80 12.22 -14.34 0.23
C VAL A 80 13.26 -15.35 0.69
N GLU A 81 12.80 -16.54 1.05
CA GLU A 81 13.65 -17.72 1.19
C GLU A 81 13.74 -18.44 -0.16
N ASP A 82 14.95 -18.63 -0.67
CA ASP A 82 15.20 -19.52 -1.81
C ASP A 82 15.50 -20.93 -1.31
N ARG A 83 14.47 -21.79 -1.33
CA ARG A 83 14.59 -23.19 -0.87
C ARG A 83 15.45 -24.04 -1.80
N SER A 84 15.59 -23.64 -3.06
CA SER A 84 16.43 -24.35 -4.03
C SER A 84 17.93 -24.06 -3.85
N GLY A 85 18.26 -22.95 -3.18
CA GLY A 85 19.63 -22.48 -2.98
C GLY A 85 20.37 -22.05 -4.26
N LYS A 86 19.67 -21.84 -5.38
CA LYS A 86 20.30 -21.47 -6.66
C LYS A 86 20.59 -19.99 -6.81
N ALA A 87 19.88 -19.12 -6.09
CA ALA A 87 20.12 -17.68 -6.13
C ALA A 87 21.47 -17.35 -5.48
N SER A 88 22.22 -16.45 -6.11
CA SER A 88 23.55 -16.00 -5.68
C SER A 88 23.77 -14.54 -6.07
N ASP A 89 24.88 -13.92 -5.67
CA ASP A 89 25.16 -12.54 -6.08
C ASP A 89 25.35 -12.38 -7.59
N ASP A 90 25.78 -13.45 -8.28
CA ASP A 90 25.92 -13.55 -9.74
C ASP A 90 24.58 -13.86 -10.44
N SER A 91 23.63 -14.46 -9.72
CA SER A 91 22.28 -14.78 -10.20
C SER A 91 21.24 -14.38 -9.13
N PRO A 92 21.07 -13.07 -8.89
CA PRO A 92 20.26 -12.59 -7.78
C PRO A 92 18.77 -12.70 -8.09
N ILE A 93 17.95 -12.65 -7.04
CA ILE A 93 16.49 -12.63 -7.18
C ILE A 93 16.04 -11.23 -7.62
N TYR A 94 15.10 -11.18 -8.56
CA TYR A 94 14.40 -9.98 -9.00
C TYR A 94 12.89 -10.15 -8.83
N LEU A 95 12.18 -9.02 -8.73
CA LEU A 95 10.72 -8.97 -8.82
C LEU A 95 10.27 -8.53 -10.22
N ALA A 96 9.74 -9.45 -11.02
CA ALA A 96 9.00 -9.09 -12.23
C ALA A 96 7.54 -8.82 -11.84
N SER A 97 7.01 -7.63 -12.11
CA SER A 97 5.70 -7.24 -11.63
C SER A 97 4.96 -6.26 -12.56
N THR A 98 3.70 -6.01 -12.26
CA THR A 98 2.93 -4.93 -12.91
C THR A 98 3.57 -3.55 -12.71
N MET A 99 4.37 -3.35 -11.66
CA MET A 99 5.03 -2.07 -11.35
C MET A 99 6.23 -1.76 -12.26
N ASN A 100 6.85 -2.78 -12.86
CA ASN A 100 8.00 -2.64 -13.74
C ASN A 100 7.79 -3.28 -15.12
N ALA A 101 6.54 -3.31 -15.58
CA ALA A 101 6.15 -3.86 -16.88
C ALA A 101 6.65 -5.30 -17.12
N TRP A 102 6.70 -6.12 -16.06
CA TRP A 102 7.18 -7.50 -16.09
C TRP A 102 8.64 -7.66 -16.56
N ASN A 103 9.49 -6.67 -16.30
CA ASN A 103 10.92 -6.77 -16.58
C ASN A 103 11.60 -7.74 -15.58
N PRO A 104 12.16 -8.88 -16.03
CA PRO A 104 12.70 -9.92 -15.14
C PRO A 104 14.09 -9.60 -14.58
N ALA A 105 14.72 -8.50 -15.00
CA ALA A 105 16.08 -8.11 -14.62
C ALA A 105 16.18 -6.64 -14.18
N ASP A 106 15.06 -6.02 -13.83
CA ASP A 106 15.05 -4.61 -13.45
C ASP A 106 15.94 -4.37 -12.21
N PRO A 107 17.04 -3.59 -12.31
CA PRO A 107 17.91 -3.34 -11.17
C PRO A 107 17.21 -2.66 -9.98
N ALA A 108 16.14 -1.90 -10.22
CA ALA A 108 15.35 -1.27 -9.15
C ALA A 108 14.52 -2.30 -8.34
N MET A 109 14.32 -3.50 -8.90
CA MET A 109 13.57 -4.60 -8.29
C MET A 109 14.47 -5.77 -7.89
N ARG A 110 15.78 -5.54 -7.77
CA ARG A 110 16.76 -6.54 -7.36
C ARG A 110 16.74 -6.72 -5.84
N PHE A 111 16.59 -7.96 -5.40
CA PHE A 111 16.71 -8.32 -3.98
C PHE A 111 18.17 -8.26 -3.53
N THR A 112 18.37 -7.83 -2.29
CA THR A 112 19.66 -7.89 -1.60
C THR A 112 19.76 -9.17 -0.80
N ARG A 113 20.86 -9.90 -0.96
CA ARG A 113 21.14 -11.11 -0.19
C ARG A 113 21.44 -10.75 1.27
N GLY A 114 20.73 -11.39 2.19
CA GLY A 114 21.00 -11.33 3.63
C GLY A 114 21.86 -12.51 4.11
N ALA A 115 21.93 -12.69 5.43
CA ALA A 115 22.40 -13.93 6.04
C ALA A 115 21.35 -15.06 5.85
N ASP A 116 21.80 -16.31 5.83
CA ASP A 116 20.94 -17.51 5.95
C ASP A 116 19.82 -17.64 4.90
N THR A 117 20.20 -17.77 3.61
CA THR A 117 19.32 -18.01 2.43
C THR A 117 18.18 -17.02 2.18
N ARG A 118 18.09 -15.95 2.99
CA ARG A 118 17.06 -14.91 2.87
C ARG A 118 17.50 -13.76 1.97
N TRP A 119 16.56 -13.29 1.17
CA TRP A 119 16.70 -12.19 0.23
C TRP A 119 15.69 -11.11 0.58
N THR A 120 16.10 -9.85 0.58
CA THR A 120 15.23 -8.74 1.00
C THR A 120 15.09 -7.68 -0.10
N LEU A 121 13.86 -7.19 -0.31
CA LEU A 121 13.57 -6.04 -1.16
C LEU A 121 12.56 -5.13 -0.46
N ALA A 122 12.91 -3.85 -0.29
CA ALA A 122 11.93 -2.83 0.06
C ALA A 122 11.21 -2.40 -1.24
N LEU A 123 9.90 -2.62 -1.31
CA LEU A 123 9.15 -2.31 -2.53
C LEU A 123 9.04 -0.79 -2.72
N PRO A 124 9.43 -0.27 -3.91
CA PRO A 124 9.40 1.16 -4.16
C PRO A 124 7.96 1.69 -4.20
N ARG A 125 7.75 2.84 -3.57
CA ARG A 125 6.46 3.54 -3.50
C ARG A 125 6.47 4.76 -4.43
N PRO A 126 5.28 5.28 -4.82
CA PRO A 126 3.94 4.82 -4.48
C PRO A 126 3.49 3.62 -5.34
N PHE A 127 2.56 2.83 -4.80
CA PHE A 127 1.75 1.93 -5.64
C PHE A 127 0.75 2.80 -6.42
N ASP A 128 0.44 2.43 -7.66
CA ASP A 128 -0.48 3.17 -8.53
C ASP A 128 -1.97 2.94 -8.17
N GLY A 129 -2.24 2.39 -6.98
CA GLY A 129 -3.57 2.03 -6.51
C GLY A 129 -4.16 0.78 -7.14
N LYS A 130 -3.41 0.09 -8.01
CA LYS A 130 -3.82 -1.20 -8.60
C LYS A 130 -3.23 -2.36 -7.82
N ALA A 131 -3.88 -3.51 -7.95
CA ALA A 131 -3.36 -4.76 -7.41
C ALA A 131 -1.99 -5.07 -8.02
N VAL A 132 -1.00 -5.28 -7.17
CA VAL A 132 0.34 -5.66 -7.59
C VAL A 132 0.34 -7.16 -7.84
N GLN A 133 0.56 -7.54 -9.10
CA GLN A 133 0.86 -8.92 -9.47
C GLN A 133 2.36 -9.05 -9.75
N PHE A 134 2.94 -10.17 -9.34
CA PHE A 134 4.38 -10.37 -9.47
C PHE A 134 4.78 -11.84 -9.59
N ARG A 135 6.03 -12.04 -10.01
CA ARG A 135 6.77 -13.30 -9.99
C ARG A 135 8.20 -13.04 -9.57
N PHE A 136 8.84 -14.05 -9.00
CA PHE A 136 10.29 -14.04 -8.78
C PHE A 136 11.03 -14.58 -10.00
N THR A 137 12.17 -13.98 -10.31
CA THR A 137 13.06 -14.39 -11.41
C THR A 137 14.52 -14.29 -10.96
N ARG A 138 15.44 -14.94 -11.68
CA ARG A 138 16.89 -14.73 -11.51
C ARG A 138 17.53 -13.95 -12.65
N GLY A 139 16.76 -13.06 -13.28
CA GLY A 139 17.21 -12.17 -14.37
C GLY A 139 16.61 -12.48 -15.75
N THR A 140 15.96 -13.62 -15.93
CA THR A 140 15.31 -13.96 -17.21
C THR A 140 13.94 -14.62 -16.99
N ARG A 141 13.17 -14.80 -18.07
CA ARG A 141 11.89 -15.51 -18.00
C ARG A 141 12.08 -17.02 -17.83
N GLU A 142 13.17 -17.56 -18.37
CA GLU A 142 13.52 -18.98 -18.26
C GLU A 142 13.95 -19.36 -16.84
N SER A 143 14.40 -18.38 -16.05
CA SER A 143 14.79 -18.53 -14.64
C SER A 143 13.73 -17.98 -13.69
N GLU A 144 12.46 -18.04 -14.07
CA GLU A 144 11.35 -17.67 -13.20
C GLU A 144 11.05 -18.75 -12.14
N GLU A 145 10.32 -18.36 -11.10
CA GLU A 145 9.90 -19.29 -10.06
C GLU A 145 9.03 -20.42 -10.60
N ALA A 146 9.21 -21.60 -10.03
CA ALA A 146 8.43 -22.78 -10.31
C ALA A 146 7.99 -23.48 -9.01
N ASN A 147 6.94 -24.29 -9.11
CA ASN A 147 6.56 -25.24 -8.08
C ASN A 147 7.60 -26.36 -7.95
N ASP A 148 7.53 -27.14 -6.87
CA ASP A 148 8.44 -28.27 -6.62
C ASP A 148 8.42 -29.31 -7.77
N ASP A 149 7.30 -29.44 -8.49
CA ASP A 149 7.15 -30.32 -9.66
C ASP A 149 7.66 -29.69 -10.97
N GLY A 150 8.20 -28.47 -10.92
CA GLY A 150 8.67 -27.67 -12.05
C GLY A 150 7.58 -27.06 -12.93
N SER A 151 6.31 -27.12 -12.54
CA SER A 151 5.25 -26.35 -13.18
C SER A 151 5.34 -24.87 -12.80
N LEU A 152 4.90 -23.99 -13.69
CA LEU A 152 4.86 -22.55 -13.44
C LEU A 152 3.58 -22.21 -12.65
N PRO A 153 3.66 -21.69 -11.43
CA PRO A 153 2.48 -21.23 -10.69
C PRO A 153 1.84 -20.03 -11.41
N PRO A 154 0.60 -19.60 -11.10
CA PRO A 154 0.10 -18.30 -11.52
C PRO A 154 0.91 -17.15 -10.88
N PRO A 155 0.84 -15.91 -11.40
CA PRO A 155 1.45 -14.76 -10.73
C PRO A 155 0.90 -14.57 -9.32
N ARG A 156 1.77 -14.16 -8.39
CA ARG A 156 1.41 -13.89 -7.00
C ARG A 156 0.82 -12.49 -6.85
N SER A 157 0.00 -12.31 -5.81
CA SER A 157 -0.47 -11.00 -5.35
C SER A 157 0.11 -10.71 -3.97
N LEU A 158 0.21 -9.44 -3.60
CA LEU A 158 0.57 -9.10 -2.22
C LEU A 158 -0.55 -9.55 -1.27
N PRO A 159 -0.21 -10.19 -0.13
CA PRO A 159 -1.21 -10.58 0.86
C PRO A 159 -1.76 -9.36 1.59
N SER A 160 -2.96 -9.49 2.15
CA SER A 160 -3.46 -8.53 3.13
C SER A 160 -2.67 -8.61 4.43
N VAL A 161 -2.49 -7.46 5.07
CA VAL A 161 -1.66 -7.30 6.26
C VAL A 161 -2.54 -6.89 7.43
N ASP A 162 -2.35 -7.57 8.54
CA ASP A 162 -2.97 -7.24 9.83
C ASP A 162 -2.27 -6.02 10.44
N ILE A 163 -2.90 -4.85 10.33
CA ILE A 163 -2.30 -3.60 10.81
C ILE A 163 -2.28 -3.48 12.33
N SER A 164 -3.05 -4.31 13.06
CA SER A 164 -3.03 -4.31 14.53
C SER A 164 -1.67 -4.73 15.11
N LYS A 165 -0.89 -5.46 14.30
CA LYS A 165 0.45 -5.95 14.66
C LYS A 165 1.58 -5.01 14.26
N LEU A 166 1.27 -3.91 13.58
CA LEU A 166 2.26 -2.96 13.09
C LEU A 166 2.32 -1.71 13.96
N LYS A 167 3.53 -1.20 14.20
CA LYS A 167 3.68 0.14 14.76
C LYS A 167 3.35 1.18 13.68
N PRO A 168 2.85 2.37 14.07
CA PRO A 168 2.62 3.46 13.13
C PRO A 168 3.87 3.77 12.30
N GLY A 169 3.74 3.72 10.97
CA GLY A 169 4.82 3.98 10.02
C GLY A 169 5.80 2.82 9.80
N GLU A 170 5.67 1.70 10.52
CA GLU A 170 6.50 0.52 10.31
C GLU A 170 6.05 -0.24 9.05
N PRO A 171 6.93 -0.45 8.05
CA PRO A 171 6.60 -1.24 6.88
C PRO A 171 6.42 -2.72 7.26
N PRO A 172 5.31 -3.37 6.90
CA PRO A 172 5.16 -4.80 7.13
C PRO A 172 6.22 -5.59 6.38
N ARG A 173 6.61 -6.69 7.02
CA ARG A 173 7.55 -7.67 6.48
C ARG A 173 6.73 -8.86 5.99
N ILE A 174 6.79 -9.12 4.70
CA ILE A 174 6.05 -10.19 4.04
C ILE A 174 7.05 -11.29 3.69
N GLU A 175 6.92 -12.43 4.38
CA GLU A 175 7.78 -13.59 4.17
C GLU A 175 7.18 -14.49 3.09
N LEU A 176 8.01 -14.86 2.11
CA LEU A 176 7.64 -15.65 0.94
C LEU A 176 8.72 -16.70 0.69
N VAL A 177 8.32 -17.79 0.05
CA VAL A 177 9.23 -18.89 -0.30
C VAL A 177 9.20 -19.12 -1.81
N VAL A 178 10.39 -19.22 -2.40
CA VAL A 178 10.58 -19.77 -3.75
C VAL A 178 10.96 -21.24 -3.60
N HIS A 179 10.13 -22.10 -4.18
CA HIS A 179 10.30 -23.56 -4.08
C HIS A 179 11.38 -24.05 -5.04
N ALA A 180 11.25 -23.69 -6.32
CA ALA A 180 12.17 -24.06 -7.38
C ALA A 180 12.28 -22.94 -8.44
N TRP A 181 13.19 -23.13 -9.38
CA TRP A 181 13.34 -22.28 -10.57
C TRP A 181 13.04 -23.09 -11.82
N ALA A 182 12.41 -22.50 -12.83
CA ALA A 182 11.98 -23.19 -14.05
C ALA A 182 13.15 -23.79 -14.84
N ASP A 183 14.32 -23.15 -14.80
CA ASP A 183 15.57 -23.63 -15.40
C ASP A 183 16.29 -24.70 -14.57
N ALA A 184 15.76 -25.11 -13.41
CA ALA A 184 16.37 -26.14 -12.60
C ALA A 184 16.26 -27.55 -13.20
N LYS A 185 15.34 -27.77 -14.15
CA LYS A 185 15.23 -29.00 -14.93
C LYS A 185 16.12 -28.94 -16.17
N LYS A 186 17.43 -29.07 -15.97
CA LYS A 186 18.37 -29.48 -17.03
C LYS A 186 19.44 -30.37 -16.44
#